data_AF-A0A529MDY7-F1
#
_entry.id   AF-A0A529MDY7-F1
#
_cell.length_a   1.000
_cell.length_b   1.000
_cell.length_c   1.000
_cell.angle_alpha   90.00
_cell.angle_beta   90.00
_cell.angle_gamma   90.00
#
_symmetry.space_group_name_H-M   'P 1'
#
loop_
_entity.id
_entity.type
_entity.pdbx_description
1 polymer ?
#
loop_
_entity_poly.entity_id
_entity_poly.type
_entity_poly.pdbx_seq_one_letter_code
_entity_poly.pdbx_strand_id
1 'polypeptide(L)'
;MLNRTADNVARATPEPLAKKIRGISDTGLAWLFISPTILLLLAINIFPLFWAIYLSFTNYRANRPNEVVKNLGLANYQRILGDHDVWIAMQTTAHFVFWT
;
A
#
# COMPACT_ATOMS: atom_id res chain seq x y z
N MET A 1 35.50 -25.51 27.12
CA MET A 1 34.67 -25.29 28.34
C MET A 1 33.26 -24.81 28.01
N LEU A 2 33.07 -23.90 27.04
CA LEU A 2 31.75 -23.37 26.61
C LEU A 2 30.72 -24.42 26.14
N ASN A 3 31.15 -25.51 25.48
CA ASN A 3 30.20 -26.55 25.01
C ASN A 3 29.55 -27.32 26.17
N ARG A 4 30.30 -27.61 27.24
CA ARG A 4 29.76 -28.30 28.43
C ARG A 4 28.69 -27.47 29.14
N THR A 5 28.87 -26.15 29.19
CA THR A 5 27.89 -25.25 29.82
C THR A 5 26.62 -25.17 28.99
N ALA A 6 26.71 -25.16 27.66
CA ALA A 6 25.54 -25.21 26.78
C ALA A 6 24.77 -26.55 26.90
N ASP A 7 25.48 -27.68 26.92
CA ASP A 7 24.89 -29.01 27.07
C ASP A 7 24.17 -29.19 28.41
N ASN A 8 24.75 -28.65 29.49
CA ASN A 8 24.17 -28.71 30.82
C ASN A 8 22.89 -27.87 30.94
N VAL A 9 22.87 -26.68 30.33
CA VAL A 9 21.68 -25.80 30.31
C VAL A 9 20.56 -26.40 29.45
N ALA A 10 20.91 -27.04 28.32
CA ALA A 10 19.94 -27.74 27.48
C ALA A 10 19.24 -28.89 28.24
N ARG A 11 19.99 -29.67 29.03
CA ARG A 11 19.44 -30.77 29.85
C ARG A 11 18.64 -30.29 31.06
N ALA A 12 18.95 -29.11 31.59
CA ALA A 12 18.26 -28.52 32.74
C ALA A 12 16.93 -27.81 32.36
N THR A 13 16.64 -27.66 31.06
CA THR A 13 15.41 -27.01 30.59
C THR A 13 14.23 -27.99 30.70
N PRO A 14 13.15 -27.66 31.44
CA PRO A 14 11.98 -28.52 31.53
C PRO A 14 11.34 -28.76 30.16
N GLU A 15 11.08 -30.03 29.81
CA GLU A 15 10.34 -30.48 28.61
C GLU A 15 9.12 -29.59 28.22
N PRO A 16 8.22 -29.20 29.15
CA PRO A 16 7.09 -28.34 28.80
C PRO A 16 7.49 -26.93 28.35
N LEU A 17 8.64 -26.41 28.80
CA LEU A 17 9.15 -25.10 28.41
C LEU A 17 9.77 -25.14 27.00
N ALA A 18 10.52 -26.20 26.69
CA ALA A 18 11.09 -26.43 25.35
C ALA A 18 10.00 -26.61 24.28
N LYS A 19 8.89 -27.27 24.62
CA LYS A 19 7.75 -27.47 23.73
C LYS A 19 6.95 -26.18 23.49
N LYS A 20 6.92 -25.26 24.46
CA LYS A 20 6.18 -23.99 24.39
C LYS A 20 6.85 -22.95 23.45
N ILE A 21 8.17 -23.01 23.31
CA ILE A 21 8.93 -22.10 22.42
C ILE A 21 8.85 -22.56 20.95
N ARG A 22 8.58 -23.85 20.70
CA ARG A 22 8.39 -24.42 19.35
C ARG A 22 7.04 -24.10 18.69
N GLY A 23 6.20 -23.26 19.30
CA GLY A 23 4.82 -23.05 18.87
C GLY A 23 4.59 -22.03 17.75
N ILE A 24 5.59 -21.22 17.39
CA ILE A 24 5.48 -20.25 16.31
C ILE A 24 6.29 -20.77 15.12
N SER A 25 5.60 -21.08 14.02
CA SER A 25 6.25 -21.41 12.74
C SER A 25 7.13 -20.23 12.29
N ASP A 26 8.32 -20.51 11.76
CA ASP A 26 9.25 -19.49 11.22
C ASP A 26 8.54 -18.55 10.23
N THR A 27 7.55 -19.06 9.49
CA THR A 27 6.69 -18.26 8.59
C THR A 27 5.84 -17.24 9.33
N GLY A 28 5.27 -17.60 10.49
CA GLY A 28 4.47 -16.68 11.31
C GLY A 28 5.32 -15.54 11.89
N LEU A 29 6.56 -15.85 12.29
CA LEU A 29 7.51 -14.83 12.74
C LEU A 29 7.95 -13.93 11.58
N ALA A 30 8.23 -14.49 10.39
CA ALA A 30 8.56 -13.69 9.20
C ALA A 30 7.43 -12.71 8.84
N TRP A 31 6.16 -13.15 8.84
CA TRP A 31 5.03 -12.27 8.58
C TRP A 31 4.85 -11.19 9.65
N LEU A 32 5.07 -11.50 10.92
CA LEU A 32 5.02 -10.50 11.99
C LEU A 32 6.02 -9.36 11.74
N PHE A 33 7.21 -9.69 11.24
CA PHE A 33 8.27 -8.70 10.97
C PHE A 33 8.04 -7.92 9.67
N ILE A 34 7.51 -8.56 8.62
CA ILE A 34 7.30 -7.93 7.30
C ILE A 34 5.98 -7.15 7.23
N SER A 35 4.96 -7.58 7.98
CA SER A 35 3.62 -6.97 7.96
C SER A 35 3.60 -5.46 8.23
N PRO A 36 4.41 -4.85 9.13
CA PRO A 36 4.40 -3.41 9.34
C PRO A 36 4.82 -2.65 8.08
N THR A 37 5.83 -3.15 7.37
CA THR A 37 6.29 -2.55 6.12
C THR A 37 5.26 -2.72 5.01
N ILE A 38 4.66 -3.90 4.87
CA ILE A 38 3.59 -4.13 3.88
C ILE A 38 2.40 -3.21 4.16
N LEU A 39 1.94 -3.11 5.41
CA LEU A 39 0.83 -2.25 5.78
C LEU A 39 1.16 -0.78 5.47
N LEU A 40 2.37 -0.32 5.77
CA LEU A 40 2.81 1.04 5.44
C LEU A 40 2.82 1.28 3.93
N LEU A 41 3.39 0.35 3.15
CA LEU A 41 3.44 0.44 1.69
C LEU A 41 2.04 0.45 1.08
N LEU A 42 1.14 -0.41 1.57
CA LEU A 42 -0.25 -0.42 1.14
C LEU A 42 -0.93 0.89 1.52
N ALA A 43 -0.77 1.37 2.75
CA ALA A 43 -1.36 2.63 3.18
C ALA A 43 -0.89 3.80 2.31
N ILE A 44 0.41 3.94 2.02
CA ILE A 44 0.90 5.09 1.25
C ILE A 44 0.62 4.99 -0.26
N ASN A 45 0.46 3.79 -0.82
CA ASN A 45 0.20 3.62 -2.27
C ASN A 45 -1.29 3.46 -2.58
N ILE A 46 -2.00 2.65 -1.80
CA ILE A 46 -3.37 2.21 -2.11
C ILE A 46 -4.41 3.21 -1.60
N PHE A 47 -4.23 3.75 -0.40
CA PHE A 47 -5.15 4.76 0.14
C PHE A 47 -5.30 5.99 -0.76
N PRO A 48 -4.21 6.69 -1.18
CA PRO A 48 -4.39 7.89 -2.00
C PRO A 48 -4.98 7.58 -3.37
N LEU A 49 -4.74 6.38 -3.92
CA LEU A 49 -5.36 5.97 -5.18
C LEU A 49 -6.88 5.85 -5.04
N PHE A 50 -7.36 5.15 -4.01
CA PHE A 50 -8.80 5.04 -3.75
C PHE A 50 -9.43 6.41 -3.46
N TRP A 51 -8.73 7.26 -2.70
CA TRP A 51 -9.20 8.61 -2.42
C TRP A 51 -9.31 9.46 -3.69
N ALA A 52 -8.30 9.42 -4.56
CA ALA A 52 -8.31 10.14 -5.84
C ALA A 52 -9.43 9.66 -6.76
N ILE A 53 -9.66 8.34 -6.83
CA ILE A 53 -10.77 7.75 -7.59
C ILE A 53 -12.10 8.21 -7.00
N TYR A 54 -12.29 8.21 -5.68
CA TYR A 54 -13.51 8.73 -5.08
C TYR A 54 -13.74 10.21 -5.44
N LEU A 55 -12.69 11.04 -5.30
CA LEU A 55 -12.77 12.47 -5.58
C LEU A 55 -13.01 12.77 -7.06
N SER A 56 -12.58 11.91 -8.00
CA SER A 56 -12.79 12.13 -9.44
C SER A 56 -14.27 12.12 -9.85
N PHE A 57 -15.15 11.52 -9.04
CA PHE A 57 -16.61 11.57 -9.22
C PHE A 57 -17.25 12.81 -8.57
N THR A 58 -16.47 13.74 -8.02
CA THR A 58 -16.97 14.92 -7.29
C THR A 58 -16.51 16.24 -7.91
N ASN A 59 -17.04 17.38 -7.45
CA ASN A 59 -16.53 18.71 -7.81
C ASN A 59 -15.31 19.14 -6.97
N TYR A 60 -14.66 18.24 -6.23
CA TYR A 60 -13.60 18.60 -5.29
C TYR A 60 -12.45 19.35 -5.97
N ARG A 61 -12.05 20.46 -5.38
CA ARG A 61 -10.90 21.27 -5.81
C ARG A 61 -10.06 21.63 -4.59
N ALA A 62 -8.82 21.17 -4.56
CA ALA A 62 -7.92 21.40 -3.43
C ALA A 62 -7.65 22.90 -3.15
N ASN A 63 -7.75 23.75 -4.18
CA ASN A 63 -7.62 25.21 -4.06
C ASN A 63 -8.93 25.92 -3.63
N ARG A 64 -10.01 25.20 -3.37
CA ARG A 64 -11.31 25.73 -2.91
C ARG A 64 -11.86 24.92 -1.73
N PRO A 65 -11.22 24.97 -0.55
CA PRO A 65 -11.58 24.14 0.60
C PRO A 65 -12.99 24.43 1.16
N ASN A 66 -13.53 25.62 0.91
CA ASN A 66 -14.87 26.02 1.38
C ASN A 66 -16.00 25.64 0.41
N GLU A 67 -15.68 25.06 -0.76
CA GLU A 67 -16.69 24.63 -1.71
C GLU A 67 -17.33 23.32 -1.24
N VAL A 68 -18.66 23.27 -1.18
CA VAL A 68 -19.38 22.05 -0.80
C VAL A 68 -19.10 20.97 -1.83
N VAL A 69 -18.64 19.81 -1.35
CA VAL A 69 -18.42 18.62 -2.17
C VAL A 69 -19.75 18.05 -2.63
N LYS A 70 -19.93 17.98 -3.94
CA LYS A 70 -21.08 17.46 -4.66
C LYS A 70 -20.63 16.26 -5.48
N ASN A 71 -21.46 15.22 -5.46
CA ASN A 71 -21.29 14.09 -6.36
C ASN A 71 -21.73 14.49 -7.78
N LEU A 72 -20.82 14.36 -8.74
CA LEU A 72 -21.01 14.67 -10.15
C LEU A 72 -21.16 13.41 -11.01
N GLY A 73 -21.01 12.22 -10.42
CA GLY A 73 -20.96 10.96 -11.16
C GLY A 73 -19.89 11.02 -12.25
N LEU A 74 -20.30 10.75 -13.50
CA LEU A 74 -19.40 10.68 -14.64
C LEU A 74 -19.18 12.02 -15.37
N ALA A 75 -19.75 13.12 -14.88
CA ALA A 75 -19.71 14.40 -15.61
C ALA A 75 -18.29 14.93 -15.84
N ASN A 76 -17.36 14.71 -14.89
CA ASN A 76 -15.95 15.07 -15.07
C ASN A 76 -15.31 14.28 -16.22
N TYR A 77 -15.60 12.98 -16.32
CA TYR A 77 -15.10 12.12 -17.38
C TYR A 77 -15.67 12.51 -18.73
N GLN A 78 -16.99 12.76 -18.83
CA GLN A 78 -17.62 13.23 -20.06
C GLN A 78 -17.00 14.54 -20.56
N ARG A 79 -16.73 15.48 -19.64
CA ARG A 79 -16.06 16.75 -19.98
C ARG A 79 -14.66 16.50 -20.53
N ILE A 80 -13.81 15.75 -19.82
CA ILE A 80 -12.41 15.55 -20.19
C ILE A 80 -12.28 14.72 -21.47
N LEU A 81 -13.07 13.65 -21.60
CA LEU A 81 -13.04 12.79 -22.79
C LEU A 81 -13.65 13.46 -24.03
N GLY A 82 -14.48 14.49 -23.85
CA GLY A 82 -15.01 15.31 -24.93
C GLY A 82 -14.14 16.53 -25.28
N ASP A 83 -13.05 16.78 -24.55
CA ASP A 83 -12.23 17.98 -24.70
C ASP A 83 -11.12 17.77 -25.75
N HIS A 84 -11.17 18.56 -26.83
CA HIS A 84 -10.22 18.45 -27.94
C HIS A 84 -8.78 18.77 -27.54
N ASP A 85 -8.58 19.77 -26.68
CA ASP A 85 -7.24 20.21 -26.26
C ASP A 85 -6.57 19.12 -25.40
N VAL A 86 -7.37 18.45 -24.57
CA VAL A 86 -6.91 17.29 -23.79
C VAL A 86 -6.42 16.15 -24.69
N TRP A 87 -7.11 15.87 -25.80
CA TRP A 87 -6.67 14.87 -26.77
C TRP A 87 -5.40 15.25 -27.50
N ILE A 88 -5.24 16.53 -27.89
CA ILE A 88 -3.99 17.03 -28.49
C ILE A 88 -2.82 16.81 -27.52
N ALA A 89 -2.99 17.13 -26.24
CA ALA A 89 -1.96 16.92 -25.22
C ALA A 89 -1.61 15.43 -25.02
N MET A 90 -2.63 14.56 -24.99
CA MET A 90 -2.42 13.11 -24.91
C MET A 90 -1.68 12.55 -26.13
N GLN A 91 -2.04 12.97 -27.34
CA GLN A 91 -1.38 12.57 -28.57
C GLN A 91 0.07 13.05 -28.61
N THR A 92 0.34 14.27 -28.16
CA THR A 92 1.70 14.81 -28.05
C THR A 92 2.55 13.98 -27.09
N THR A 93 1.99 13.62 -25.93
CA THR A 93 2.66 12.75 -24.96
C THR A 93 2.90 11.36 -25.54
N ALA A 94 1.92 10.78 -26.24
CA ALA A 94 2.07 9.48 -26.90
C ALA A 94 3.16 9.54 -27.99
N HIS A 95 3.20 10.59 -28.80
CA HIS A 95 4.24 10.78 -29.79
C HIS A 95 5.63 10.83 -29.13
N PHE A 96 5.76 11.51 -28.00
CA PHE A 96 7.02 11.56 -27.25
C PHE A 96 7.41 10.18 -26.67
N VAL A 97 6.47 9.44 -26.09
CA VAL A 97 6.78 8.13 -25.48
C VAL A 97 7.21 7.08 -26.51
N PHE A 98 6.69 7.14 -27.74
CA PHE A 98 6.86 6.08 -28.73
C PHE A 98 7.75 6.45 -29.94
N TRP A 99 7.85 7.74 -30.32
CA TRP A 99 8.48 8.16 -31.58
C TRP A 99 9.54 9.25 -31.47
N THR A 100 9.73 9.87 -30.32
CA THR A 100 11.01 10.55 -30.03
C THR A 100 11.98 9.55 -29.42
#